data_AF-A0A662JNE9-F1
#
_entry.id   AF-A0A662JNE9-F1
#
_cell.length_a   1.000
_cell.length_b   1.000
_cell.length_c   1.000
_cell.angle_alpha   90.00
_cell.angle_beta   90.00
_cell.angle_gamma   90.00
#
_symmetry.space_group_name_H-M   'P 1'
#
loop_
_entity.id
_entity.type
_entity.pdbx_description
1 polymer ?
#
loop_
_entity_poly.entity_id
_entity_poly.type
_entity_poly.pdbx_seq_one_letter_code
_entity_poly.pdbx_strand_id
1 'polypeptide(L)'
;MGEVIAKRTNAKVNLKKPDVLFRGVIADRFYFGVRVFTVKRGSFDLRRPRYRPFFHPGSMEPRVCRVFVNLARPRAGSVLLDPFSGTGGILIEASMVGCHAIGVDIDGSMVQGSIVNLKSLNCQFLG
;
A
#
# COMPACT_ATOMS: atom_id res chain seq x y z
N MET A 1 -4.94 9.88 -31.40
CA MET A 1 -5.86 9.62 -30.26
C MET A 1 -6.32 10.91 -29.58
N GLY A 2 -5.45 11.64 -28.87
CA GLY A 2 -5.85 12.88 -28.16
C GLY A 2 -6.49 13.96 -29.06
N GLU A 3 -5.91 14.20 -30.24
CA GLU A 3 -6.47 15.14 -31.23
C GLU A 3 -7.85 14.71 -31.75
N VAL A 4 -8.07 13.41 -31.98
CA VAL A 4 -9.36 12.88 -32.46
C VAL A 4 -10.44 13.06 -31.40
N ILE A 5 -10.10 12.81 -30.13
CA ILE A 5 -11.01 13.04 -29.01
C ILE A 5 -11.34 14.54 -28.91
N ALA A 6 -10.32 15.41 -28.99
CA ALA A 6 -10.52 16.86 -28.97
C ALA A 6 -11.46 17.33 -30.09
N LYS A 7 -11.23 16.88 -31.33
CA LYS A 7 -12.06 17.24 -32.49
C LYS A 7 -13.50 16.74 -32.37
N ARG A 8 -13.74 15.59 -31.74
CA ARG A 8 -15.09 15.01 -31.59
C ARG A 8 -15.86 15.48 -30.35
N THR A 9 -15.16 15.89 -29.30
CA THR A 9 -15.78 16.26 -28.01
C THR A 9 -15.65 17.75 -27.68
N ASN A 10 -14.89 18.50 -28.47
CA ASN A 10 -14.45 19.87 -28.18
C ASN A 10 -13.69 20.01 -26.84
N ALA A 11 -13.18 18.90 -26.29
CA ALA A 11 -12.44 18.89 -25.04
C ALA A 11 -11.03 19.49 -25.21
N LYS A 12 -10.60 20.29 -24.23
CA LYS A 12 -9.26 20.86 -24.19
C LYS A 12 -8.24 19.78 -23.81
N VAL A 13 -7.22 19.59 -24.65
CA VAL A 13 -6.14 18.62 -24.40
C VAL A 13 -5.03 19.28 -23.59
N ASN A 14 -4.72 18.73 -22.40
CA ASN A 14 -3.58 19.13 -21.59
C ASN A 14 -2.67 17.93 -21.33
N LEU A 15 -1.49 17.92 -21.96
CA LEU A 15 -0.53 16.82 -21.83
C LEU A 15 0.29 16.86 -20.53
N LYS A 16 0.29 18.01 -19.81
CA LYS A 16 1.09 18.19 -18.59
C LYS A 16 0.27 17.96 -17.32
N LYS A 17 -0.96 18.49 -17.27
CA LYS A 17 -1.86 18.41 -16.11
C LYS A 17 -3.29 18.14 -16.56
N PRO A 18 -3.61 16.89 -16.95
CA PRO A 18 -4.96 16.53 -17.36
C PRO A 18 -5.88 16.32 -16.14
N ASP A 19 -7.11 16.81 -16.22
CA ASP A 19 -8.16 16.52 -15.24
C ASP A 19 -8.65 15.06 -15.37
N VAL A 20 -8.71 14.57 -16.61
CA VAL A 20 -9.09 13.20 -16.95
C VAL A 20 -7.95 12.56 -17.73
N LEU A 21 -7.36 11.49 -17.19
CA LEU A 21 -6.35 10.72 -17.90
C LEU A 21 -7.00 9.52 -18.61
N PHE A 22 -7.03 9.58 -19.93
CA PHE A 22 -7.35 8.43 -20.76
C PHE A 22 -6.12 7.51 -20.88
N ARG A 23 -6.33 6.19 -20.79
CA ARG A 23 -5.29 5.19 -20.93
C ARG A 23 -5.68 4.17 -21.99
N GLY A 24 -4.79 4.00 -22.96
CA GLY A 24 -4.80 2.87 -23.89
C GLY A 24 -3.81 1.81 -23.41
N VAL A 25 -4.19 0.54 -23.47
CA VAL A 25 -3.31 -0.61 -23.25
C VAL A 25 -3.43 -1.52 -24.47
N ILE A 26 -2.31 -1.80 -25.13
CA ILE A 26 -2.24 -2.74 -26.25
C ILE A 26 -1.72 -4.07 -25.69
N ALA A 27 -2.49 -5.13 -25.87
CA ALA A 27 -2.09 -6.51 -25.61
C ALA A 27 -2.59 -7.38 -26.78
N ASP A 28 -3.42 -8.39 -26.53
CA ASP A 28 -4.15 -9.15 -27.55
C ASP A 28 -5.20 -8.28 -28.28
N ARG A 29 -5.73 -7.28 -27.58
CA ARG A 29 -6.66 -6.27 -28.08
C ARG A 29 -6.22 -4.88 -27.62
N PHE A 30 -6.86 -3.85 -28.17
CA PHE A 30 -6.72 -2.50 -27.66
C PHE A 30 -7.79 -2.21 -26.62
N TYR A 31 -7.37 -2.02 -25.37
CA TYR A 31 -8.22 -1.62 -24.27
C TYR A 31 -8.09 -0.11 -24.05
N PHE A 32 -9.21 0.60 -24.02
CA PHE A 32 -9.25 2.05 -23.83
C PHE A 32 -10.22 2.42 -22.72
N GLY A 33 -9.82 3.33 -21.84
CA GLY A 33 -10.68 3.80 -20.76
C GLY A 33 -10.09 4.96 -19.97
N VAL A 34 -10.80 5.34 -18.93
CA VAL A 34 -10.39 6.41 -18.00
C VAL A 34 -9.65 5.80 -16.82
N ARG A 35 -8.56 6.44 -16.39
CA ARG A 35 -7.85 6.05 -15.18
C ARG A 35 -8.65 6.44 -13.94
N VAL A 36 -9.27 5.45 -13.31
CA VAL A 36 -10.08 5.63 -12.08
C VAL A 36 -9.20 5.79 -10.83
N PHE A 37 -8.07 5.09 -10.77
CA PHE A 37 -7.18 5.11 -9.60
C PHE A 37 -5.71 5.06 -9.99
N THR A 38 -4.84 5.59 -9.13
CA THR A 38 -3.38 5.45 -9.24
C THR A 38 -2.81 5.09 -7.87
N VAL A 39 -2.03 4.03 -7.81
CA VAL A 39 -1.27 3.67 -6.62
C VAL A 39 -0.07 4.63 -6.49
N LYS A 40 0.02 5.37 -5.38
CA LYS A 40 1.21 6.16 -5.01
C LYS A 40 2.35 5.22 -4.61
N ARG A 41 3.10 4.70 -5.59
CA ARG A 41 4.16 3.69 -5.38
C ARG A 41 5.23 4.12 -4.38
N GLY A 42 5.58 5.41 -4.34
CA GLY A 42 6.56 5.95 -3.41
C GLY A 42 6.15 5.87 -1.93
N SER A 43 4.85 5.68 -1.63
CA SER A 43 4.39 5.52 -0.24
C SER A 43 4.97 4.25 0.41
N PHE A 44 5.20 3.19 -0.36
CA PHE A 44 5.81 1.96 0.16
C PHE A 44 7.30 2.14 0.48
N ASP A 45 8.00 3.00 -0.27
CA ASP A 45 9.43 3.21 -0.07
C ASP A 45 9.71 3.86 1.29
N LEU A 46 8.81 4.74 1.76
CA LEU A 46 8.89 5.36 3.08
C LEU A 46 8.74 4.37 4.25
N ARG A 47 8.22 3.15 3.99
CA ARG A 47 7.96 2.14 5.03
C ARG A 47 8.93 0.96 4.97
N ARG A 48 9.97 1.02 4.14
CA ARG A 48 10.97 -0.06 4.03
C ARG A 48 11.66 -0.29 5.38
N PRO A 49 12.04 -1.54 5.70
CA PRO A 49 12.67 -1.88 6.98
C PRO A 49 13.83 -0.96 7.38
N ARG A 50 14.68 -0.57 6.41
CA ARG A 50 15.84 0.31 6.66
C ARG A 50 15.51 1.72 7.16
N TYR A 51 14.27 2.17 7.02
CA TYR A 51 13.81 3.49 7.47
C TYR A 51 13.03 3.42 8.78
N ARG A 52 12.82 2.21 9.31
CA ARG A 52 12.12 2.01 10.57
C ARG A 52 13.11 2.16 11.74
N PRO A 53 12.69 2.71 12.89
CA PRO A 53 13.59 2.85 14.05
C PRO A 53 14.14 1.52 14.56
N PHE A 54 13.35 0.45 14.47
CA PHE A 54 13.79 -0.91 14.79
C PHE A 54 13.92 -1.75 13.52
N PHE A 55 15.12 -2.31 13.33
CA PHE A 55 15.47 -3.15 12.19
C PHE A 55 15.96 -4.52 12.63
N HIS A 56 15.50 -5.56 11.94
CA HIS A 56 16.01 -6.91 12.06
C HIS A 56 16.25 -7.51 10.66
N PRO A 57 17.39 -8.21 10.42
CA PRO A 57 17.63 -8.93 9.17
C PRO A 57 16.47 -9.88 8.82
N GLY A 58 16.15 -10.01 7.53
CA GLY A 58 15.02 -10.84 7.09
C GLY A 58 13.64 -10.16 7.16
N SER A 59 13.57 -8.90 7.62
CA SER A 59 12.31 -8.13 7.58
C SER A 59 11.77 -7.99 6.16
N MET A 60 10.49 -8.32 5.98
CA MET A 60 9.84 -8.32 4.68
C MET A 60 9.57 -6.90 4.14
N GLU A 61 9.71 -6.75 2.82
CA GLU A 61 9.42 -5.51 2.10
C GLU A 61 7.92 -5.13 2.19
N PRO A 62 7.57 -3.83 2.28
CA PRO A 62 6.18 -3.38 2.49
C PRO A 62 5.21 -3.86 1.41
N ARG A 63 5.68 -4.00 0.17
CA ARG A 63 4.82 -4.48 -0.93
C ARG A 63 4.40 -5.93 -0.75
N VAL A 64 5.30 -6.78 -0.24
CA VAL A 64 5.00 -8.19 0.01
C VAL A 64 4.08 -8.32 1.23
N CYS A 65 4.33 -7.53 2.28
CA CYS A 65 3.42 -7.41 3.42
C CYS A 65 2.00 -7.01 2.97
N ARG A 66 1.88 -5.99 2.10
CA ARG A 66 0.60 -5.53 1.54
C ARG A 66 -0.11 -6.63 0.73
N VAL A 67 0.65 -7.45 0.00
CA VAL A 67 0.09 -8.60 -0.74
C VAL A 67 -0.56 -9.58 0.22
N PHE A 68 0.13 -10.00 1.28
CA PHE A 68 -0.42 -10.94 2.26
C PHE A 68 -1.68 -10.39 2.95
N VAL A 69 -1.64 -9.12 3.38
CA VAL A 69 -2.83 -8.49 3.95
C VAL A 69 -3.98 -8.49 2.95
N ASN A 70 -3.75 -8.13 1.69
CA ASN A 70 -4.80 -8.12 0.68
C ASN A 70 -5.36 -9.52 0.37
N LEU A 71 -4.51 -10.55 0.38
CA LEU A 71 -4.92 -11.93 0.16
C LEU A 71 -5.80 -12.45 1.31
N ALA A 72 -5.61 -11.96 2.53
CA ALA A 72 -6.51 -12.22 3.66
C ALA A 72 -7.87 -11.53 3.50
N ARG A 73 -8.02 -10.60 2.54
CA ARG A 73 -9.26 -9.86 2.21
C ARG A 73 -9.95 -9.22 3.43
N PRO A 74 -9.21 -8.55 4.34
CA PRO A 74 -9.84 -7.90 5.47
C PRO A 74 -10.66 -6.69 5.01
N ARG A 75 -11.63 -6.30 5.83
CA ARG A 75 -12.37 -5.04 5.66
C ARG A 75 -11.77 -3.99 6.58
N ALA A 76 -11.86 -2.71 6.21
CA ALA A 76 -11.54 -1.64 7.16
C ALA A 76 -12.37 -1.80 8.44
N GLY A 77 -11.74 -1.59 9.61
CA GLY A 77 -12.31 -1.84 10.92
C GLY A 77 -12.31 -3.31 11.36
N SER A 78 -11.92 -4.26 10.51
CA SER A 78 -11.75 -5.66 10.93
C SER A 78 -10.41 -5.87 11.65
N VAL A 79 -10.35 -6.95 12.44
CA VAL A 79 -9.12 -7.37 13.12
C VAL A 79 -8.28 -8.24 12.17
N LEU A 80 -6.97 -7.99 12.13
CA LEU A 80 -6.00 -8.84 11.45
C LEU A 80 -4.92 -9.28 12.44
N LEU A 81 -4.76 -10.59 12.58
CA LEU A 81 -3.74 -11.21 13.43
C LEU A 81 -2.53 -11.66 12.62
N ASP A 82 -1.34 -11.28 13.06
CA ASP A 82 -0.07 -11.88 12.66
C ASP A 82 0.56 -12.61 13.86
N PRO A 83 0.56 -13.95 13.90
CA PRO A 83 1.08 -14.71 15.04
C PRO A 83 2.61 -14.77 15.12
N PHE A 84 3.33 -14.24 14.12
CA PHE A 84 4.80 -14.22 14.05
C PHE A 84 5.28 -12.86 13.53
N SER A 85 4.87 -11.81 14.24
CA SER A 85 4.88 -10.44 13.74
C SER A 85 6.26 -9.82 13.50
N GLY A 86 7.32 -10.34 14.13
CA GLY A 86 8.69 -9.89 13.98
C GLY A 86 8.81 -8.37 14.14
N THR A 87 9.31 -7.68 13.11
CA THR A 87 9.44 -6.20 13.12
C THR A 87 8.15 -5.43 12.83
N GLY A 88 7.01 -6.12 12.68
CA GLY A 88 5.69 -5.54 12.48
C GLY A 88 5.33 -5.20 11.03
N GLY A 89 6.01 -5.77 10.03
CA GLY A 89 5.80 -5.43 8.61
C GLY A 89 4.36 -5.62 8.13
N ILE A 90 3.75 -6.77 8.48
CA ILE A 90 2.34 -7.07 8.15
C ILE A 90 1.41 -6.15 8.95
N LEU A 91 1.70 -5.91 10.24
CA LEU A 91 0.90 -5.04 11.10
C LEU A 91 0.82 -3.60 10.56
N ILE A 92 1.96 -3.05 10.13
CA ILE A 92 2.03 -1.73 9.49
C ILE A 92 1.13 -1.70 8.25
N GLU A 93 1.27 -2.68 7.36
CA GLU A 93 0.44 -2.71 6.15
C GLU A 93 -1.03 -2.99 6.44
N ALA A 94 -1.37 -3.74 7.48
CA ALA A 94 -2.74 -3.95 7.94
C ALA A 94 -3.37 -2.65 8.44
N SER A 95 -2.62 -1.86 9.22
CA SER A 95 -3.07 -0.53 9.63
C SER A 95 -3.26 0.41 8.44
N MET A 96 -2.42 0.35 7.40
CA MET A 96 -2.55 1.19 6.20
C MET A 96 -3.81 0.91 5.36
N VAL A 97 -4.41 -0.28 5.48
CA VAL A 97 -5.74 -0.58 4.90
C VAL A 97 -6.89 -0.35 5.89
N GLY A 98 -6.58 0.14 7.08
CA GLY A 98 -7.56 0.51 8.10
C GLY A 98 -8.03 -0.67 8.96
N CYS A 99 -7.23 -1.72 9.09
CA CYS A 99 -7.52 -2.83 10.01
C CYS A 99 -7.00 -2.52 11.42
N HIS A 100 -7.60 -3.16 12.42
CA HIS A 100 -7.03 -3.26 13.76
C HIS A 100 -6.03 -4.42 13.78
N ALA A 101 -4.75 -4.07 13.72
CA ALA A 101 -3.69 -5.08 13.69
C ALA A 101 -3.38 -5.60 15.10
N ILE A 102 -3.23 -6.92 15.23
CA ILE A 102 -2.75 -7.62 16.43
C ILE A 102 -1.54 -8.45 16.02
N GLY A 103 -0.44 -8.28 16.76
CA GLY A 103 0.79 -9.02 16.54
C GLY A 103 1.18 -9.82 17.75
N VAL A 104 1.64 -11.05 17.53
CA VAL A 104 2.29 -11.87 18.56
C VAL A 104 3.68 -12.22 18.06
N ASP A 105 4.64 -12.27 18.98
CA ASP A 105 5.95 -12.85 18.75
C ASP A 105 6.46 -13.47 20.05
N ILE A 106 7.24 -14.54 19.94
CA ILE A 106 7.83 -15.21 21.11
C ILE A 106 9.00 -14.40 21.66
N ASP A 107 9.69 -13.66 20.79
CA ASP A 107 10.80 -12.79 21.19
C ASP A 107 10.26 -11.44 21.65
N GLY A 108 10.41 -11.15 22.95
CA GLY A 108 9.98 -9.88 23.53
C GLY A 108 10.66 -8.66 22.90
N SER A 109 11.87 -8.81 22.34
CA SER A 109 12.54 -7.73 21.60
C SER A 109 11.84 -7.42 20.28
N MET A 110 11.29 -8.44 19.59
CA MET A 110 10.47 -8.25 18.38
C MET A 110 9.16 -7.54 18.73
N VAL A 111 8.50 -7.92 19.81
CA VAL A 111 7.28 -7.25 20.29
C VAL A 111 7.55 -5.76 20.54
N GLN A 112 8.57 -5.43 21.34
CA GLN A 112 8.91 -4.03 21.62
C GLN A 112 9.34 -3.26 20.35
N GLY A 113 10.16 -3.88 19.50
CA GLY A 113 10.61 -3.31 18.25
C GLY A 113 9.47 -3.02 17.26
N SER A 114 8.50 -3.93 17.16
CA SER A 114 7.31 -3.76 16.33
C SER A 114 6.43 -2.60 16.84
N ILE A 115 6.26 -2.45 18.16
CA ILE A 115 5.52 -1.34 18.77
C ILE A 115 6.18 0.01 18.43
N VAL A 116 7.51 0.09 18.52
CA VAL A 116 8.25 1.31 18.15
C VAL A 116 8.04 1.65 16.67
N ASN A 117 8.09 0.65 15.79
CA ASN A 117 7.87 0.82 14.35
C ASN A 117 6.44 1.26 14.02
N LEU A 118 5.43 0.67 14.68
CA LEU A 118 4.03 1.04 14.50
C LEU A 118 3.77 2.49 14.96
N LYS A 119 4.34 2.88 16.10
CA LYS A 119 4.23 4.25 16.64
C LYS A 119 4.89 5.28 15.72
N SER A 120 6.08 5.02 15.20
CA SER A 120 6.78 5.97 14.32
C SER A 120 6.05 6.25 13.01
N LEU A 121 5.17 5.34 12.59
CA LEU A 121 4.34 5.46 11.40
C LEU A 121 2.88 5.83 11.69
N ASN A 122 2.55 6.20 12.94
CA ASN A 122 1.19 6.52 13.40
C ASN A 122 0.15 5.44 13.03
N CYS A 123 0.55 4.16 13.12
CA CYS A 123 -0.32 3.03 12.84
C CYS A 123 -1.32 2.81 13.98
N GLN A 124 -2.54 2.40 13.62
CA GLN A 124 -3.54 1.91 14.57
C GLN A 124 -3.30 0.42 14.84
N PHE A 125 -3.10 0.07 16.11
CA PHE A 125 -2.96 -1.31 16.57
C PHE A 125 -3.65 -1.46 17.92
N LEU A 126 -4.09 -2.68 18.23
CA LEU A 126 -4.60 -3.02 19.55
C LEU A 126 -3.40 -3.52 20.37
N GLY A 127 -3.04 -2.76 21.40
CA GLY A 127 -1.90 -3.02 22.27
C GLY A 127 -2.16 -4.14 23.26
#